data_AF-A0A9D3S7U1-F1
#
_entry.id   AF-A0A9D3S7U1-F1
#
_cell.length_a   1.000
_cell.length_b   1.000
_cell.length_c   1.000
_cell.angle_alpha   90.00
_cell.angle_beta   90.00
_cell.angle_gamma   90.00
#
_symmetry.space_group_name_H-M   'P 1'
#
loop_
_entity.id
_entity.type
_entity.pdbx_description
1 polymer ?
#
loop_
_entity_poly.entity_id
_entity_poly.type
_entity_poly.pdbx_seq_one_letter_code
_entity_poly.pdbx_strand_id
1 'polypeptide(L)'
;MITVLQEAVTDCKEEIKTALKPLQEKLKIFKDCKLNWSQTAEHIKIQAQHTERQIKEQFEKLHQFLRDEEAVRITALREEEEQKSQMMKEKIEKLSRDTSSLSDTIRAVEEEMRAEDVLFLQNYKTTVKRAQCTLQHPEELSGALIHVAKHLANLKFRVWEKMQDTVQYTPVTLDPNTAHPVLIVSDDLTSVIR
;
A
#
# COMPACT_ATOMS: atom_id res chain seq x y z
N MET A 1 -34.42 -76.11 50.23
CA MET A 1 -34.09 -74.67 50.42
C MET A 1 -32.79 -74.26 49.71
N ILE A 2 -31.74 -75.10 49.70
CA ILE A 2 -30.45 -74.79 49.04
C ILE A 2 -30.55 -74.72 47.50
N THR A 3 -31.42 -75.51 46.87
CA THR A 3 -31.59 -75.56 45.40
C THR A 3 -32.29 -74.32 44.81
N VAL A 4 -33.38 -73.87 45.44
CA VAL A 4 -34.14 -72.67 45.01
C VAL A 4 -33.28 -71.40 45.09
N LEU A 5 -32.38 -71.32 46.06
CA LEU A 5 -31.44 -70.20 46.20
C LEU A 5 -30.39 -70.21 45.08
N GLN A 6 -29.90 -71.38 44.68
CA GLN A 6 -28.93 -71.50 43.58
C GLN A 6 -29.55 -71.15 42.23
N GLU A 7 -30.79 -71.56 42.00
CA GLU A 7 -31.58 -71.20 40.80
C GLU A 7 -31.80 -69.67 40.75
N ALA A 8 -32.28 -69.07 41.85
CA ALA A 8 -32.47 -67.62 41.92
C ALA A 8 -31.17 -66.81 41.71
N VAL A 9 -30.03 -67.28 42.24
CA VAL A 9 -28.72 -66.64 42.00
C VAL A 9 -28.30 -66.75 40.52
N THR A 10 -28.64 -67.84 39.85
CA THR A 10 -28.32 -68.05 38.45
C THR A 10 -29.15 -67.14 37.56
N ASP A 11 -30.46 -67.04 37.82
CA ASP A 11 -31.36 -66.14 37.08
C ASP A 11 -30.93 -64.68 37.23
N CYS A 12 -30.62 -64.23 38.45
CA CYS A 12 -30.08 -62.90 38.70
C CYS A 12 -28.77 -62.63 37.92
N LYS A 13 -27.88 -63.63 37.81
CA LYS A 13 -26.63 -63.48 37.04
C LYS A 13 -26.89 -63.37 35.54
N GLU A 14 -27.84 -64.10 34.99
CA GLU A 14 -28.19 -64.00 33.57
C GLU A 14 -28.90 -62.68 33.24
N GLU A 15 -29.73 -62.17 34.15
CA GLU A 15 -30.31 -60.82 34.04
C GLU A 15 -29.20 -59.75 34.03
N ILE A 16 -28.24 -59.83 34.94
CA ILE A 16 -27.08 -58.92 34.99
C ILE A 16 -26.22 -59.03 33.72
N LYS A 17 -25.96 -60.25 33.21
CA LYS A 17 -25.22 -60.44 31.95
C LYS A 17 -25.96 -59.82 30.76
N THR A 18 -27.28 -59.94 30.73
CA THR A 18 -28.11 -59.33 29.68
C THR A 18 -28.03 -57.81 29.76
N ALA A 19 -28.08 -57.22 30.95
CA ALA A 19 -27.90 -55.79 31.17
C ALA A 19 -26.46 -55.29 30.90
N LEU A 20 -25.45 -56.16 31.03
CA LEU A 20 -24.05 -55.82 30.79
C LEU A 20 -23.73 -55.59 29.30
N LYS A 21 -24.36 -56.34 28.39
CA LYS A 21 -24.13 -56.23 26.93
C LYS A 21 -24.31 -54.80 26.39
N PRO A 22 -25.45 -54.10 26.61
CA PRO A 22 -25.61 -52.72 26.12
C PRO A 22 -24.63 -51.74 26.77
N LEU A 23 -24.15 -51.99 27.99
CA LEU A 23 -23.11 -51.17 28.62
C LEU A 23 -21.75 -51.33 27.89
N GLN A 24 -21.40 -52.53 27.47
CA GLN A 24 -20.18 -52.79 26.70
C GLN A 24 -20.24 -52.15 25.30
N GLU A 25 -21.39 -52.22 24.63
CA GLU A 25 -21.62 -51.53 23.35
C GLU A 25 -21.52 -50.01 23.50
N LYS A 26 -22.16 -49.45 24.54
CA LYS A 26 -22.08 -48.01 24.84
C LYS A 26 -20.66 -47.57 25.15
N LEU A 27 -19.88 -48.39 25.86
CA LEU A 27 -18.45 -48.13 26.11
C LEU A 27 -17.65 -48.07 24.80
N LYS A 28 -17.94 -48.95 23.83
CA LYS A 28 -17.30 -48.92 22.51
C LYS A 28 -17.64 -47.62 21.77
N ILE A 29 -18.92 -47.24 21.72
CA ILE A 29 -19.38 -45.97 21.14
C ILE A 29 -18.67 -44.78 21.79
N PHE A 30 -18.57 -44.75 23.12
CA PHE A 30 -17.89 -43.66 23.82
C PHE A 30 -16.40 -43.55 23.47
N LYS A 31 -15.71 -44.69 23.29
CA LYS A 31 -14.31 -44.68 22.84
C LYS A 31 -14.17 -44.15 21.42
N ASP A 32 -15.04 -44.57 20.51
CA ASP A 32 -15.04 -44.13 19.11
C ASP A 32 -15.37 -42.63 19.01
N CYS A 33 -16.40 -42.16 19.75
CA CYS A 33 -16.73 -40.73 19.84
C CYS A 33 -15.56 -39.91 20.40
N LYS A 34 -14.91 -40.39 21.47
CA LYS A 34 -13.76 -39.70 22.06
C LYS A 34 -12.64 -39.52 21.04
N LEU A 35 -12.31 -40.56 20.27
CA LEU A 35 -11.28 -40.48 19.23
C LEU A 35 -11.65 -39.46 18.15
N ASN A 36 -12.87 -39.52 17.63
CA ASN A 36 -13.37 -38.58 16.61
C ASN A 36 -13.36 -37.14 17.10
N TRP A 37 -13.77 -36.89 18.36
CA TRP A 37 -13.75 -35.55 18.94
C TRP A 37 -12.32 -35.03 19.15
N SER A 38 -11.38 -35.89 19.55
CA SER A 38 -9.97 -35.52 19.64
C SER A 38 -9.38 -35.14 18.28
N GLN A 39 -9.72 -35.88 17.22
CA GLN A 39 -9.31 -35.54 15.85
C GLN A 39 -9.93 -34.21 15.39
N THR A 40 -11.21 -33.99 15.70
CA THR A 40 -11.92 -32.74 15.38
C THR A 40 -11.27 -31.55 16.09
N ALA A 41 -10.88 -31.69 17.35
CA ALA A 41 -10.20 -30.65 18.11
C ALA A 41 -8.84 -30.26 17.48
N GLU A 42 -8.06 -31.23 17.00
CA GLU A 42 -6.80 -30.95 16.30
C GLU A 42 -7.06 -30.26 14.95
N HIS A 43 -8.08 -30.71 14.21
CA HIS A 43 -8.46 -30.09 12.94
C HIS A 43 -8.86 -28.62 13.12
N ILE A 44 -9.62 -28.29 14.17
CA ILE A 44 -9.97 -26.90 14.51
C ILE A 44 -8.72 -26.03 14.66
N LYS A 45 -7.68 -26.54 15.33
CA LYS A 45 -6.42 -25.82 15.53
C LYS A 45 -5.69 -25.58 14.21
N ILE A 46 -5.60 -26.60 13.36
CA ILE A 46 -4.97 -26.50 12.03
C ILE A 46 -5.73 -25.49 11.16
N GLN A 47 -7.05 -25.57 11.14
CA GLN A 47 -7.90 -24.66 10.37
C GLN A 47 -7.72 -23.22 10.84
N ALA A 48 -7.71 -22.97 12.16
CA ALA A 48 -7.48 -21.64 12.71
C ALA A 48 -6.12 -21.06 12.29
N GLN A 49 -5.05 -21.85 12.37
CA GLN A 49 -3.70 -21.42 11.95
C GLN A 49 -3.63 -21.13 10.45
N HIS A 50 -4.28 -21.96 9.63
CA HIS A 50 -4.33 -21.74 8.19
C HIS A 50 -5.11 -20.48 7.82
N THR A 51 -6.29 -20.28 8.41
CA THR A 51 -7.09 -19.07 8.21
C THR A 51 -6.36 -17.82 8.69
N GLU A 52 -5.65 -17.87 9.82
CA GLU A 52 -4.82 -16.76 10.29
C GLU A 52 -3.76 -16.36 9.26
N ARG A 53 -3.08 -17.34 8.67
CA ARG A 53 -2.09 -17.10 7.60
C ARG A 53 -2.73 -16.48 6.36
N GLN A 54 -3.86 -17.00 5.90
CA GLN A 54 -4.58 -16.43 4.75
C GLN A 54 -5.01 -14.97 5.01
N ILE A 55 -5.51 -14.66 6.21
CA ILE A 55 -5.84 -13.27 6.59
C ILE A 55 -4.60 -12.39 6.47
N LYS A 56 -3.45 -12.81 7.02
CA LYS A 56 -2.19 -12.04 6.93
C LYS A 56 -1.76 -11.82 5.49
N GLU A 57 -1.84 -12.84 4.63
CA GLU A 57 -1.49 -12.73 3.22
C GLU A 57 -2.39 -11.74 2.46
N GLN A 58 -3.69 -11.69 2.75
CA GLN A 58 -4.59 -10.71 2.14
C GLN A 58 -4.26 -9.27 2.60
N PHE A 59 -3.98 -9.07 3.89
CA PHE A 59 -3.56 -7.75 4.39
C PHE A 59 -2.21 -7.32 3.81
N GLU A 60 -1.27 -8.24 3.61
CA GLU A 60 0.03 -7.91 3.01
C GLU A 60 -0.11 -7.44 1.56
N LYS A 61 -1.03 -8.02 0.78
CA LYS A 61 -1.36 -7.52 -0.57
C LYS A 61 -1.87 -6.07 -0.53
N LEU A 62 -2.74 -5.75 0.43
CA LEU A 62 -3.23 -4.37 0.62
C LEU A 62 -2.11 -3.42 1.04
N HIS A 63 -1.23 -3.85 1.95
CA HIS A 63 -0.06 -3.06 2.35
C HIS A 63 0.90 -2.82 1.18
N GLN A 64 1.15 -3.84 0.36
CA GLN A 64 1.98 -3.70 -0.84
C GLN A 64 1.39 -2.68 -1.81
N PHE A 65 0.08 -2.79 -2.10
CA PHE A 65 -0.62 -1.82 -2.94
C PHE A 65 -0.44 -0.38 -2.42
N LEU A 66 -0.60 -0.16 -1.11
CA LEU A 66 -0.43 1.17 -0.52
C LEU A 66 1.00 1.70 -0.65
N ARG A 67 2.01 0.83 -0.46
CA ARG A 67 3.42 1.20 -0.66
C ARG A 67 3.72 1.55 -2.12
N ASP A 68 3.17 0.79 -3.07
CA ASP A 68 3.35 1.06 -4.49
C ASP A 68 2.69 2.39 -4.89
N GLU A 69 1.45 2.63 -4.43
CA GLU A 69 0.73 3.89 -4.68
C GLU A 69 1.41 5.10 -4.00
N GLU A 70 2.03 4.92 -2.83
CA GLU A 70 2.86 5.95 -2.19
C GLU A 70 4.11 6.23 -3.03
N ALA A 71 4.85 5.20 -3.43
CA ALA A 71 6.07 5.34 -4.22
C ALA A 71 5.82 6.07 -5.55
N VAL A 72 4.77 5.70 -6.28
CA VAL A 72 4.38 6.36 -7.54
C VAL A 72 4.14 7.86 -7.32
N ARG A 73 3.48 8.25 -6.23
CA ARG A 73 3.21 9.67 -5.95
C ARG A 73 4.43 10.43 -5.52
N ILE A 74 5.29 9.84 -4.69
CA ILE A 74 6.55 10.46 -4.31
C ILE A 74 7.43 10.68 -5.55
N THR A 75 7.50 9.71 -6.46
CA THR A 75 8.22 9.87 -7.74
C THR A 75 7.66 11.04 -8.55
N ALA A 76 6.33 11.12 -8.73
CA ALA A 76 5.71 12.23 -9.45
C ALA A 76 5.95 13.61 -8.80
N LEU A 77 6.07 13.67 -7.46
CA LEU A 77 6.46 14.88 -6.74
C LEU A 77 7.93 15.24 -6.99
N ARG A 78 8.83 14.26 -6.98
CA ARG A 78 10.27 14.47 -7.25
C ARG A 78 10.54 14.94 -8.67
N GLU A 79 9.83 14.40 -9.65
CA GLU A 79 9.89 14.86 -11.03
C GLU A 79 9.46 16.33 -11.16
N GLU A 80 8.39 16.73 -10.46
CA GLU A 80 7.96 18.13 -10.44
C GLU A 80 8.99 19.05 -9.75
N GLU A 81 9.56 18.61 -8.63
CA GLU A 81 10.63 19.32 -7.93
C GLU A 81 11.84 19.54 -8.82
N GLU A 82 12.30 18.50 -9.51
CA GLU A 82 13.46 18.57 -10.41
C GLU A 82 13.19 19.53 -11.57
N GLN A 83 12.04 19.40 -12.24
CA GLN A 83 11.65 20.29 -13.34
C GLN A 83 11.62 21.76 -12.91
N LYS A 84 10.97 22.06 -11.77
CA LYS A 84 10.83 23.44 -11.28
C LYS A 84 12.15 24.01 -10.77
N SER A 85 12.98 23.18 -10.13
CA SER A 85 14.31 23.59 -9.66
C SER A 85 15.23 23.91 -10.83
N GLN A 86 15.23 23.08 -11.88
CA GLN A 86 16.03 23.30 -13.07
C GLN A 86 15.60 24.58 -13.82
N MET A 87 14.29 24.79 -13.97
CA MET A 87 13.75 26.04 -14.53
C MET A 87 14.24 27.27 -13.74
N MET A 88 14.22 27.21 -12.41
CA MET A 88 14.68 28.32 -11.58
C MET A 88 16.19 28.56 -11.72
N LYS A 89 16.99 27.49 -11.80
CA LYS A 89 18.44 27.60 -12.03
C LYS A 89 18.74 28.34 -13.33
N GLU A 90 18.07 27.98 -14.42
CA GLU A 90 18.25 28.63 -15.73
C GLU A 90 17.83 30.11 -15.71
N LYS A 91 16.72 30.44 -15.03
CA LYS A 91 16.28 31.84 -14.85
C LYS A 91 17.30 32.65 -14.06
N ILE A 92 17.87 32.07 -12.99
CA ILE A 92 18.93 32.72 -12.20
C ILE A 92 20.19 32.92 -13.03
N GLU A 93 20.66 31.90 -13.76
CA GLU A 93 21.86 32.00 -14.60
C GLU A 93 21.70 33.04 -15.72
N LYS A 94 20.52 33.14 -16.34
CA LYS A 94 20.20 34.22 -17.28
C LYS A 94 20.27 35.58 -16.59
N LEU A 95 19.59 35.74 -15.45
CA LEU A 95 19.57 37.00 -14.72
C LEU A 95 20.96 37.43 -14.25
N SER A 96 21.81 36.49 -13.83
CA SER A 96 23.20 36.76 -13.47
C SER A 96 24.00 37.29 -14.67
N ARG A 97 23.83 36.71 -15.87
CA ARG A 97 24.48 37.22 -17.09
C ARG A 97 23.99 38.62 -17.46
N ASP A 98 22.67 38.85 -17.40
CA ASP A 98 22.07 40.15 -17.71
C ASP A 98 22.54 41.21 -16.70
N THR A 99 22.64 40.85 -15.42
CA THR A 99 23.17 41.70 -14.34
C THR A 99 24.64 42.06 -14.57
N SER A 100 25.49 41.09 -14.91
CA SER A 100 26.90 41.34 -15.21
C SER A 100 27.06 42.26 -16.43
N SER A 101 26.31 41.99 -17.51
CA SER A 101 26.35 42.81 -18.73
C SER A 101 25.89 44.24 -18.47
N LEU A 102 24.83 44.43 -17.69
CA LEU A 102 24.37 45.75 -17.27
C LEU A 102 25.40 46.46 -16.39
N SER A 103 26.02 45.74 -15.44
CA SER A 103 27.06 46.29 -14.57
C SER A 103 28.28 46.76 -15.35
N ASP A 104 28.73 45.98 -16.34
CA ASP A 104 29.83 46.36 -17.22
C ASP A 104 29.48 47.58 -18.08
N THR A 105 28.23 47.66 -18.56
CA THR A 105 27.73 48.80 -19.32
C THR A 105 27.70 50.07 -18.47
N ILE A 106 27.20 49.99 -17.23
CA ILE A 106 27.19 51.11 -16.27
C ILE A 106 28.62 51.57 -16.00
N ARG A 107 29.53 50.63 -15.68
CA ARG A 107 30.94 50.96 -15.41
C ARG A 107 31.60 51.67 -16.59
N ALA A 108 31.41 51.17 -17.81
CA ALA A 108 31.97 51.79 -19.01
C ALA A 108 31.40 53.21 -19.27
N VAL A 109 30.12 53.44 -18.96
CA VAL A 109 29.52 54.79 -19.06
C VAL A 109 30.09 55.71 -17.97
N GLU A 110 30.20 55.24 -16.73
CA GLU A 110 30.78 56.00 -15.62
C GLU A 110 32.26 56.36 -15.84
N GLU A 111 33.05 55.45 -16.42
CA GLU A 111 34.45 55.69 -16.78
C GLU A 111 34.59 56.76 -17.86
N GLU A 112 33.79 56.69 -18.94
CA GLU A 112 33.77 57.74 -19.98
C GLU A 112 33.33 59.10 -19.42
N MET A 113 32.39 59.13 -18.47
CA MET A 113 31.98 60.38 -17.80
C MET A 113 33.08 61.01 -16.95
N ARG A 114 34.12 60.26 -16.56
CA ARG A 114 35.28 60.74 -15.81
C ARG A 114 36.48 61.10 -16.70
N ALA A 115 36.38 60.89 -18.01
CA ALA A 115 37.44 61.21 -18.95
C ALA A 115 37.65 62.73 -19.10
N GLU A 116 38.82 63.15 -19.57
CA GLU A 116 39.11 64.55 -19.88
C GLU A 116 38.16 65.11 -20.95
N ASP A 117 37.81 66.40 -20.85
CA ASP A 117 36.74 67.05 -21.62
C ASP A 117 36.80 66.79 -23.13
N VAL A 118 38.00 66.84 -23.73
CA VAL A 118 38.18 66.64 -25.18
C VAL A 118 37.87 65.18 -25.57
N LEU A 119 38.34 64.21 -24.80
CA LEU A 119 38.08 62.78 -25.04
C LEU A 119 36.60 62.45 -24.80
N PHE A 120 36.02 62.99 -23.74
CA PHE A 120 34.59 62.85 -23.45
C PHE A 120 33.73 63.37 -24.60
N LEU A 121 34.01 64.58 -25.12
CA LEU A 121 33.25 65.15 -26.24
C LEU A 121 33.42 64.34 -27.53
N GLN A 122 34.59 63.74 -27.77
CA GLN A 122 34.82 62.84 -28.91
C GLN A 122 33.96 61.56 -28.81
N ASN A 123 33.88 60.97 -27.61
CA ASN A 123 33.15 59.73 -27.37
C ASN A 123 31.66 59.91 -27.01
N TYR A 124 31.19 61.14 -26.81
CA TYR A 124 29.85 61.43 -26.31
C TYR A 124 28.74 60.65 -27.03
N LYS A 125 28.73 60.64 -28.36
CA LYS A 125 27.69 59.96 -29.15
C LYS A 125 27.69 58.43 -28.96
N THR A 126 28.86 57.81 -28.77
CA THR A 126 28.95 56.37 -28.57
C THR A 126 28.52 56.00 -27.15
N THR A 127 28.91 56.81 -26.16
CA THR A 127 28.50 56.65 -24.75
C THR A 127 26.98 56.82 -24.57
N VAL A 128 26.36 57.81 -25.22
CA VAL A 128 24.89 57.97 -25.18
C VAL A 128 24.18 56.73 -25.75
N LYS A 129 24.63 56.20 -26.89
CA LYS A 129 24.04 54.97 -27.46
C LYS A 129 24.19 53.77 -26.53
N ARG A 130 25.34 53.64 -25.86
CA ARG A 130 25.61 52.59 -24.88
C ARG A 130 24.70 52.72 -23.65
N ALA A 131 24.50 53.94 -23.16
CA ALA A 131 23.64 54.23 -22.01
C ALA A 131 22.15 53.97 -22.29
N GLN A 132 21.72 54.04 -23.55
CA GLN A 132 20.36 53.69 -23.99
C GLN A 132 20.12 52.16 -24.08
N CYS A 133 20.84 51.36 -23.29
CA CYS A 133 20.75 49.91 -23.32
C CYS A 133 19.31 49.43 -23.07
N THR A 134 18.77 48.59 -23.97
CA THR A 134 17.39 48.09 -23.91
C THR A 134 17.35 46.66 -23.39
N LEU A 135 17.91 46.42 -22.19
CA LEU A 135 17.73 45.13 -21.53
C LEU A 135 16.26 44.97 -21.12
N GLN A 136 15.67 43.82 -21.45
CA GLN A 136 14.31 43.52 -21.03
C GLN A 136 14.24 43.30 -19.52
N HIS A 137 13.12 43.71 -18.91
CA HIS A 137 12.87 43.40 -17.51
C HIS A 137 12.75 41.88 -17.30
N PRO A 138 13.22 41.36 -16.15
CA PRO A 138 13.00 39.96 -15.80
C PRO A 138 11.50 39.65 -15.77
N GLU A 139 11.14 38.47 -16.27
CA GLU A 139 9.76 37.98 -16.22
C GLU A 139 9.28 37.73 -14.78
N GLU A 140 8.01 37.98 -14.53
CA GLU A 140 7.36 37.60 -13.27
C GLU A 140 7.32 36.07 -13.10
N LEU A 141 7.55 35.61 -11.86
CA LEU A 141 7.52 34.20 -11.52
C LEU A 141 6.09 33.76 -11.20
N SER A 142 5.45 33.04 -12.12
CA SER A 142 4.17 32.36 -11.88
C SER A 142 4.34 30.84 -12.01
N GLY A 143 3.69 30.08 -11.13
CA GLY A 143 3.70 28.61 -11.17
C GLY A 143 5.02 27.93 -10.78
N ALA A 144 5.99 28.68 -10.23
CA ALA A 144 7.33 28.16 -9.92
C ALA A 144 7.40 27.25 -8.69
N LEU A 145 6.44 27.33 -7.78
CA LEU A 145 6.38 26.49 -6.58
C LEU A 145 5.67 25.17 -6.85
N ILE A 146 5.95 24.15 -6.02
CA ILE A 146 5.29 22.84 -6.08
C ILE A 146 3.77 23.00 -6.04
N HIS A 147 3.07 22.28 -6.92
CA HIS A 147 1.63 22.25 -6.99
C HIS A 147 1.06 21.31 -5.92
N VAL A 148 1.19 21.69 -4.64
CA VAL A 148 0.83 20.86 -3.48
C VAL A 148 -0.58 20.24 -3.60
N ALA A 149 -1.56 21.01 -4.07
CA ALA A 149 -2.93 20.53 -4.27
C ALA A 149 -3.03 19.37 -5.27
N LYS A 150 -2.15 19.28 -6.28
CA LYS A 150 -2.14 18.19 -7.28
C LYS A 150 -1.80 16.86 -6.62
N HIS A 151 -0.92 16.90 -5.61
CA HIS A 151 -0.42 15.72 -4.91
C HIS A 151 -1.29 15.31 -3.73
N LEU A 152 -1.87 16.28 -3.01
CA LEU A 152 -2.58 16.01 -1.75
C LEU A 152 -4.10 16.08 -1.84
N ALA A 153 -4.68 16.79 -2.82
CA ALA A 153 -6.13 16.93 -2.88
C ALA A 153 -6.80 15.58 -3.08
N ASN A 154 -7.71 15.24 -2.16
CA ASN A 154 -8.45 13.97 -2.15
C ASN A 154 -7.57 12.72 -2.24
N LEU A 155 -6.33 12.80 -1.74
CA LEU A 155 -5.34 11.72 -1.84
C LEU A 155 -5.90 10.37 -1.37
N LYS A 156 -6.42 10.33 -0.14
CA LYS A 156 -6.95 9.09 0.47
C LYS A 156 -8.10 8.51 -0.34
N PHE A 157 -9.00 9.37 -0.84
CA PHE A 157 -10.14 8.96 -1.66
C PHE A 157 -9.69 8.35 -2.99
N ARG A 158 -8.74 8.99 -3.70
CA ARG A 158 -8.21 8.48 -4.97
C ARG A 158 -7.46 7.16 -4.82
N VAL A 159 -6.74 6.98 -3.71
CA VAL A 159 -6.09 5.70 -3.39
C VAL A 159 -7.13 4.61 -3.17
N TRP A 160 -8.18 4.91 -2.40
CA TRP A 160 -9.27 3.97 -2.14
C TRP A 160 -10.04 3.61 -3.42
N GLU A 161 -10.35 4.58 -4.28
CA GLU A 161 -11.03 4.36 -5.56
C GLU A 161 -10.23 3.40 -6.46
N LYS A 162 -8.92 3.63 -6.62
CA LYS A 162 -8.04 2.70 -7.34
C LYS A 162 -7.97 1.32 -6.69
N MET A 163 -7.96 1.26 -5.36
CA MET A 163 -7.95 -0.01 -4.64
C MET A 163 -9.20 -0.82 -4.99
N GLN A 164 -10.35 -0.16 -5.06
CA GLN A 164 -11.61 -0.81 -5.43
C GLN A 164 -11.55 -1.48 -6.81
N ASP A 165 -10.92 -0.84 -7.80
CA ASP A 165 -10.76 -1.41 -9.16
C ASP A 165 -9.87 -2.66 -9.18
N THR A 166 -8.96 -2.79 -8.20
CA THR A 166 -8.04 -3.94 -8.10
C THR A 166 -8.57 -5.09 -7.26
N VAL A 167 -9.59 -4.86 -6.43
CA VAL A 167 -10.16 -5.88 -5.55
C VAL A 167 -11.29 -6.61 -6.28
N GLN A 168 -11.14 -7.92 -6.46
CA GLN A 168 -12.21 -8.76 -6.99
C GLN A 168 -13.28 -8.97 -5.91
N TYR A 169 -14.52 -8.61 -6.23
CA TYR A 169 -15.68 -8.93 -5.41
C TYR A 169 -16.44 -10.09 -6.05
N THR A 170 -16.50 -11.22 -5.34
CA THR A 170 -17.29 -12.38 -5.75
C THR A 170 -18.53 -12.48 -4.86
N PRO A 171 -19.76 -12.35 -5.41
CA PRO A 171 -20.98 -12.33 -4.61
C PRO A 171 -21.31 -13.69 -3.97
N VAL A 172 -20.65 -14.77 -4.40
CA VAL A 172 -20.83 -16.12 -3.90
C VAL A 172 -19.49 -16.65 -3.41
N THR A 173 -19.48 -17.22 -2.19
CA THR A 173 -18.32 -17.89 -1.60
C THR A 173 -18.71 -19.30 -1.16
N LEU A 174 -17.71 -20.18 -1.12
CA LEU A 174 -17.85 -21.57 -0.73
C LEU A 174 -17.53 -21.71 0.76
N ASP A 175 -18.30 -22.51 1.48
CA ASP A 175 -18.01 -22.88 2.88
C ASP A 175 -17.20 -24.18 2.91
N PRO A 176 -15.90 -24.12 3.31
CA PRO A 176 -15.05 -25.30 3.40
C PRO A 176 -15.61 -26.38 4.34
N ASN A 177 -16.44 -26.00 5.33
CA ASN A 177 -17.04 -26.96 6.26
C ASN A 177 -18.17 -27.79 5.63
N THR A 178 -18.65 -27.39 4.44
CA THR A 178 -19.67 -28.11 3.68
C THR A 178 -19.11 -28.89 2.49
N ALA A 179 -17.80 -28.75 2.23
CA ALA A 179 -17.15 -29.43 1.11
C ALA A 179 -17.11 -30.95 1.31
N HIS A 180 -17.35 -31.71 0.25
CA HIS A 180 -17.18 -33.16 0.28
C HIS A 180 -15.71 -33.50 0.57
N PRO A 181 -15.38 -34.56 1.35
CA PRO A 181 -14.00 -34.88 1.76
C PRO A 181 -12.94 -35.09 0.67
N VAL A 182 -13.32 -35.11 -0.61
CA VAL A 182 -12.40 -35.26 -1.76
C VAL A 182 -12.22 -33.97 -2.54
N LEU A 183 -12.84 -32.89 -2.07
CA LEU A 183 -12.85 -31.59 -2.72
C LEU A 183 -12.02 -30.62 -1.87
N ILE A 184 -11.19 -29.83 -2.53
CA ILE A 184 -10.40 -28.77 -1.91
C ILE A 184 -10.96 -27.43 -2.37
N VAL A 185 -11.35 -26.57 -1.43
CA VAL A 185 -11.79 -25.21 -1.72
C VAL A 185 -10.56 -24.31 -1.84
N SER A 186 -10.54 -23.43 -2.84
CA SER A 186 -9.46 -22.45 -3.05
C SER A 186 -9.34 -21.44 -1.91
N ASP A 187 -8.16 -20.81 -1.77
CA ASP A 187 -7.88 -19.85 -0.69
C ASP A 187 -8.80 -18.60 -0.73
N ASP A 188 -9.27 -18.22 -1.91
CA ASP A 188 -10.22 -17.12 -2.11
C ASP A 188 -11.69 -17.55 -1.95
N LEU A 189 -11.94 -18.83 -1.64
CA LEU A 189 -13.25 -19.43 -1.43
C LEU A 189 -14.17 -19.37 -2.67
N THR A 190 -13.64 -19.21 -3.88
CA THR A 190 -14.45 -19.07 -5.09
C THR A 190 -14.48 -20.32 -5.98
N SER A 191 -13.57 -21.28 -5.77
CA SER A 191 -13.42 -22.43 -6.64
C SER A 191 -13.13 -23.73 -5.89
N VAL A 192 -13.37 -24.86 -6.56
CA VAL A 192 -13.14 -26.22 -6.03
C VAL A 192 -12.23 -26.99 -6.95
N ILE A 193 -11.26 -27.68 -6.37
CA ILE A 193 -10.34 -28.59 -7.05
C ILE A 193 -10.63 -30.02 -6.58
N ARG A 194 -10.54 -30.98 -7.50
CA ARG A 194 -10.76 -32.41 -7.26
C ARG A 194 -9.43 -33.18 -7.27
#